data_AF-A0A2D6MHW7-F1
#
_entry.id   AF-A0A2D6MHW7-F1
#
_cell.length_a   1.000
_cell.length_b   1.000
_cell.length_c   1.000
_cell.angle_alpha   90.00
_cell.angle_beta   90.00
_cell.angle_gamma   90.00
#
_symmetry.space_group_name_H-M   'P 1'
#
loop_
_entity.id
_entity.type
_entity.pdbx_description
1 polymer ?
#
loop_
_entity_poly.entity_id
_entity_poly.type
_entity_poly.pdbx_seq_one_letter_code
_entity_poly.pdbx_strand_id
1 'polypeptide(L)'
;MSYTKTKGWGIASQGVVSTHGTSPPVDPDAGDRVLVDSVATGDFATHDNEIAEWTGAAWVFSAEIAVGDTVFVESESKNFVYTGTSWTSTGGGGGGGGGGAADQVVSDFIFQPGGGPPYPSKNVYTDFATLYVDLNASTAPKKRIVLDDSSDPIVFPAGTFNLAGVTLTNGKVDENSTSAPVTGISWNATTYMQNVSRMENIAVLATSEPGAGTPFSYTTDTYVVLESCIFGNIQPTGDTVFAVSGGSTVYFRLHDTALGMGAPSGPIVQCSGTDTLNFVLRGTSNVGEDGLFGVAGDTVSSAELCPGGTFSTTQTNWTSVLPVMVSPAGNVDFDATGMTTAT
;
A
#
# COMPACT_ATOMS: atom_id res chain seq x y z
N MET A 1 18.31 49.36 17.33
CA MET A 1 17.24 48.35 17.52
C MET A 1 17.86 47.02 17.14
N SER A 2 18.18 46.21 18.14
CA SER A 2 18.99 45.00 18.00
C SER A 2 18.13 43.85 17.47
N TYR A 3 18.59 43.16 16.43
CA TYR A 3 17.95 41.92 15.96
C TYR A 3 18.34 40.78 16.88
N THR A 4 17.41 40.31 17.71
CA THR A 4 17.54 39.04 18.42
C THR A 4 17.31 37.91 17.42
N LYS A 5 18.39 37.21 17.05
CA LYS A 5 18.33 36.03 16.18
C LYS A 5 17.69 34.90 16.98
N THR A 6 16.42 34.59 16.73
CA THR A 6 15.73 33.44 17.31
C THR A 6 16.37 32.14 16.86
N LYS A 7 16.52 31.22 17.82
CA LYS A 7 17.01 29.83 17.70
C LYS A 7 16.77 29.26 16.30
N GLY A 8 17.85 29.11 15.54
CA GLY A 8 17.83 28.28 14.34
C GLY A 8 17.48 26.85 14.77
N TRP A 9 16.56 26.23 14.05
CA TRP A 9 16.36 24.77 14.05
C TRP A 9 17.58 24.10 13.39
N GLY A 10 18.75 24.29 13.99
CA GLY A 10 19.92 23.50 13.69
C GLY A 10 19.78 22.21 14.49
N ILE A 11 19.51 21.10 13.82
CA ILE A 11 19.74 19.77 14.38
C ILE A 11 21.23 19.72 14.71
N ALA A 12 21.58 19.92 15.99
CA ALA A 12 22.93 19.67 16.45
C ALA A 12 23.03 18.15 16.63
N SER A 13 23.58 17.46 15.64
CA SER A 13 24.01 16.07 15.87
C SER A 13 25.12 16.14 16.91
N GLN A 14 24.85 15.70 18.14
CA GLN A 14 25.79 15.80 19.27
C GLN A 14 26.91 14.74 19.20
N GLY A 15 27.05 14.07 18.05
CA GLY A 15 28.10 13.10 17.78
C GLY A 15 27.71 11.68 18.18
N VAL A 16 28.75 10.84 18.23
CA VAL A 16 28.66 9.40 18.51
C VAL A 16 28.97 9.18 19.99
N VAL A 17 28.17 8.35 20.66
CA VAL A 17 28.40 7.91 22.04
C VAL A 17 28.71 6.42 22.07
N SER A 18 29.64 6.01 22.93
CA SER A 18 30.12 4.63 23.01
C SER A 18 29.02 3.69 23.53
N THR A 19 28.25 4.12 24.53
CA THR A 19 27.16 3.33 25.15
C THR A 19 26.12 4.22 25.84
N HIS A 20 25.09 3.62 26.44
CA HIS A 20 24.15 4.30 27.35
C HIS A 20 23.90 3.48 28.63
N GLY A 21 23.42 4.12 29.70
CA GLY A 21 23.08 3.44 30.95
C GLY A 21 22.85 4.36 32.16
N THR A 22 22.43 3.78 33.28
CA THR A 22 22.11 4.50 34.53
C THR A 22 23.26 4.59 35.54
N SER A 23 24.42 4.00 35.25
CA SER A 23 25.61 4.07 36.11
C SER A 23 26.88 4.22 35.27
N PRO A 24 27.93 4.88 35.78
CA PRO A 24 29.20 4.98 35.08
C PRO A 24 29.79 3.58 34.84
N PRO A 25 30.41 3.33 33.66
CA PRO A 25 31.27 2.18 33.44
C PRO A 25 32.36 2.09 34.53
N VAL A 26 32.75 0.86 34.89
CA VAL A 26 33.74 0.61 35.95
C VAL A 26 35.14 1.08 35.54
N ASP A 27 35.48 0.93 34.25
CA ASP A 27 36.80 1.26 33.70
C ASP A 27 36.66 2.03 32.37
N PRO A 28 36.33 3.34 32.39
CA PRO A 28 36.20 4.15 31.18
C PRO A 28 37.57 4.61 30.63
N ASP A 29 37.72 4.60 29.31
CA ASP A 29 38.88 5.17 28.62
C ASP A 29 38.68 6.67 28.32
N ALA A 30 39.77 7.44 28.31
CA ALA A 30 39.67 8.88 28.05
C ALA A 30 39.08 9.14 26.66
N GLY A 31 38.03 9.96 26.61
CA GLY A 31 37.23 10.22 25.40
C GLY A 31 35.96 9.36 25.29
N ASP A 32 35.75 8.38 26.16
CA ASP A 32 34.51 7.62 26.18
C ASP A 32 33.32 8.53 26.47
N ARG A 33 32.26 8.34 25.69
CA ARG A 33 31.01 9.07 25.84
C ARG A 33 29.86 8.14 26.18
N VAL A 34 29.06 8.52 27.16
CA VAL A 34 27.91 7.75 27.63
C VAL A 34 26.67 8.62 27.58
N LEU A 35 25.62 8.10 26.96
CA LEU A 35 24.28 8.65 27.11
C LEU A 35 23.71 8.23 28.47
N VAL A 36 23.41 9.18 29.35
CA VAL A 36 22.92 8.88 30.70
C VAL A 36 21.42 8.64 30.67
N ASP A 37 20.99 7.44 31.04
CA ASP A 37 19.57 7.09 31.13
C ASP A 37 18.89 7.70 32.37
N SER A 38 17.56 7.75 32.36
CA SER A 38 16.79 8.20 33.53
C SER A 38 17.04 7.31 34.76
N VAL A 39 16.93 7.92 35.95
CA VAL A 39 17.19 7.25 37.24
C VAL A 39 18.68 6.93 37.40
N ALA A 40 19.52 7.88 37.00
CA ALA A 40 20.97 7.77 37.05
C ALA A 40 21.51 7.66 38.50
N THR A 41 22.63 6.95 38.64
CA THR A 41 23.24 6.55 39.90
C THR A 41 24.76 6.74 39.87
N GLY A 42 25.40 6.70 41.05
CA GLY A 42 26.85 6.92 41.16
C GLY A 42 27.23 8.32 40.69
N ASP A 43 28.31 8.43 39.92
CA ASP A 43 28.77 9.70 39.37
C ASP A 43 27.79 10.31 38.35
N PHE A 44 26.84 9.52 37.84
CA PHE A 44 25.79 10.01 36.94
C PHE A 44 24.56 10.55 37.68
N ALA A 45 24.51 10.44 39.02
CA ALA A 45 23.37 10.92 39.79
C ALA A 45 23.09 12.41 39.48
N THR A 46 21.81 12.74 39.26
CA THR A 46 21.31 14.08 38.85
C THR A 46 21.60 14.51 37.40
N HIS A 47 22.21 13.65 36.59
CA HIS A 47 22.56 13.92 35.18
C HIS A 47 21.70 13.13 34.18
N ASP A 48 20.42 12.88 34.51
CA ASP A 48 19.49 12.14 33.66
C ASP A 48 19.36 12.80 32.27
N ASN A 49 19.46 11.99 31.21
CA ASN A 49 19.36 12.39 29.80
C ASN A 49 20.48 13.30 29.26
N GLU A 50 21.56 13.51 30.01
CA GLU A 50 22.74 14.23 29.53
C GLU A 50 23.72 13.28 28.80
N ILE A 51 24.69 13.86 28.10
CA ILE A 51 25.82 13.11 27.53
C ILE A 51 27.02 13.35 28.44
N ALA A 52 27.58 12.28 28.98
CA ALA A 52 28.77 12.30 29.83
C ALA A 52 30.01 11.92 29.01
N GLU A 53 31.10 12.68 29.11
CA GLU A 53 32.40 12.35 28.50
C GLU A 53 33.45 12.12 29.60
N TRP A 54 34.20 11.02 29.53
CA TRP A 54 35.29 10.74 30.46
C TRP A 54 36.58 11.45 30.02
N THR A 55 37.11 12.31 30.89
CA THR A 55 38.35 13.08 30.60
C THR A 55 39.65 12.35 30.91
N GLY A 56 39.58 11.11 31.43
CA GLY A 56 40.71 10.40 32.04
C GLY A 56 40.86 10.66 33.56
N ALA A 57 40.06 11.57 34.13
CA ALA A 57 40.07 11.86 35.57
C ALA A 57 38.68 12.09 36.16
N ALA A 58 37.73 12.61 35.37
CA ALA A 58 36.35 12.87 35.78
C ALA A 58 35.40 12.84 34.59
N TRP A 59 34.11 12.60 34.87
CA TRP A 59 33.01 12.77 33.92
C TRP A 59 32.67 14.26 33.75
N VAL A 60 32.52 14.69 32.50
CA VAL A 60 32.04 16.02 32.13
C VAL A 60 30.71 15.87 31.41
N PHE A 61 29.69 16.59 31.87
CA PHE A 61 28.33 16.47 31.36
C PHE A 61 27.96 17.66 30.46
N SER A 62 27.19 17.40 29.40
CA SER A 62 26.69 18.42 28.51
C SER A 62 25.53 19.21 29.13
N ALA A 63 25.62 20.54 29.11
CA ALA A 63 24.71 21.42 29.86
C ALA A 63 23.33 21.64 29.19
N GLU A 64 23.16 21.33 27.90
CA GLU A 64 21.89 21.50 27.19
C GLU A 64 21.72 20.48 26.06
N ILE A 65 20.67 19.64 26.16
CA ILE A 65 20.14 18.81 25.06
C ILE A 65 18.81 19.42 24.61
N ALA A 66 18.68 19.75 23.33
CA ALA A 66 17.46 20.29 22.76
C ALA A 66 16.53 19.18 22.25
N VAL A 67 15.22 19.45 22.24
CA VAL A 67 14.24 18.56 21.58
C VAL A 67 14.62 18.39 20.11
N GLY A 68 14.70 17.15 19.66
CA GLY A 68 15.11 16.80 18.30
C GLY A 68 16.61 16.59 18.11
N ASP A 69 17.45 16.83 19.14
CA ASP A 69 18.85 16.44 19.09
C ASP A 69 18.97 14.92 18.93
N THR A 70 19.98 14.50 18.17
CA THR A 70 20.21 13.10 17.84
C THR A 70 21.59 12.65 18.28
N VAL A 71 21.67 11.41 18.77
CA VAL A 71 22.92 10.73 19.11
C VAL A 71 22.93 9.32 18.50
N PHE A 72 24.08 8.86 18.07
CA PHE A 72 24.27 7.47 17.66
C PHE A 72 24.98 6.71 18.78
N VAL A 73 24.37 5.63 19.27
CA VAL A 73 24.94 4.76 20.30
C VAL A 73 25.62 3.58 19.61
N GLU A 74 26.96 3.54 19.65
CA GLU A 74 27.76 2.55 18.92
C GLU A 74 27.50 1.12 19.40
N SER A 75 27.46 0.90 20.71
CA SER A 75 27.23 -0.42 21.31
C SER A 75 25.91 -1.06 20.88
N GLU A 76 24.92 -0.25 20.50
CA GLU A 76 23.63 -0.73 20.00
C GLU A 76 23.46 -0.61 18.49
N SER A 77 24.34 0.12 17.80
CA SER A 77 24.18 0.51 16.40
C SER A 77 22.84 1.21 16.11
N LYS A 78 22.41 2.10 17.00
CA LYS A 78 21.11 2.81 16.91
C LYS A 78 21.25 4.32 17.06
N ASN A 79 20.35 5.05 16.39
CA ASN A 79 20.15 6.47 16.62
C ASN A 79 19.08 6.69 17.69
N PHE A 80 19.30 7.65 18.58
CA PHE A 80 18.32 8.11 19.55
C PHE A 80 18.01 9.58 19.28
N VAL A 81 16.75 9.98 19.52
CA VAL A 81 16.28 11.36 19.42
C VAL A 81 15.70 11.79 20.76
N TYR A 82 16.11 12.97 21.22
CA TYR A 82 15.60 13.53 22.46
C TYR A 82 14.20 14.14 22.26
N THR A 83 13.23 13.69 23.06
CA THR A 83 11.82 14.12 22.96
C THR A 83 11.49 15.35 23.81
N GLY A 84 12.44 15.84 24.60
CA GLY A 84 12.23 16.88 25.61
C GLY A 84 12.05 16.35 27.03
N THR A 85 11.80 15.05 27.17
CA THR A 85 11.71 14.38 28.48
C THR A 85 12.53 13.09 28.54
N SER A 86 12.79 12.46 27.40
CA SER A 86 13.57 11.21 27.31
C SER A 86 14.18 11.01 25.92
N TRP A 87 15.20 10.17 25.84
CA TRP A 87 15.75 9.68 24.57
C TRP A 87 14.93 8.51 24.04
N THR A 88 14.57 8.57 22.76
CA THR A 88 13.83 7.50 22.06
C THR A 88 14.63 7.01 20.88
N SER A 89 14.86 5.70 20.78
CA SER A 89 15.53 5.09 19.64
C SER A 89 14.72 5.33 18.36
N THR A 90 15.32 6.00 17.38
CA THR A 90 14.80 6.09 16.01
C THR A 90 15.45 4.99 15.18
N GLY A 91 14.63 4.04 14.73
CA GLY A 91 15.05 2.79 14.10
C GLY A 91 16.23 2.93 13.14
N GLY A 92 17.42 2.55 13.61
CA GLY A 92 18.51 2.12 12.75
C GLY A 92 18.12 0.75 12.20
N GLY A 93 17.57 0.73 10.98
CA GLY A 93 17.41 -0.48 10.19
C GLY A 93 18.78 -1.03 9.79
N GLY A 94 19.48 -1.66 10.73
CA GLY A 94 20.62 -2.51 10.46
C GLY A 94 20.10 -3.85 9.95
N GLY A 95 20.36 -4.14 8.68
CA GLY A 95 19.89 -5.34 8.00
C GLY A 95 20.26 -6.63 8.72
N GLY A 96 19.23 -7.41 9.04
CA GLY A 96 19.32 -8.77 9.55
C GLY A 96 17.91 -9.22 9.89
N GLY A 97 17.38 -10.17 9.12
CA GLY A 97 15.97 -10.53 9.10
C GLY A 97 15.32 -10.70 10.47
N GLY A 98 14.15 -10.09 10.64
CA GLY A 98 13.33 -10.21 11.84
C GLY A 98 12.22 -9.16 11.82
N GLY A 99 11.02 -9.57 11.41
CA GLY A 99 9.86 -8.70 11.32
C GLY A 99 9.35 -8.18 12.68
N GLY A 100 8.67 -7.02 12.61
CA GLY A 100 7.83 -6.45 13.68
C GLY A 100 8.51 -5.27 14.41
N ALA A 101 7.85 -4.17 14.75
CA ALA A 101 6.44 -3.83 14.66
C ALA A 101 6.29 -2.32 14.94
N ALA A 102 5.72 -1.56 14.00
CA ALA A 102 4.95 -0.32 14.29
C ALA A 102 4.25 0.23 13.03
N ASP A 103 4.80 0.01 11.82
CA ASP A 103 4.17 0.43 10.55
C ASP A 103 3.58 -0.73 9.73
N GLN A 104 3.21 -1.82 10.40
CA GLN A 104 2.46 -2.94 9.81
C GLN A 104 1.59 -3.59 10.89
N VAL A 105 0.72 -2.83 11.58
CA VAL A 105 -0.50 -3.47 12.11
C VAL A 105 -1.46 -3.61 10.93
N VAL A 106 -1.07 -4.46 10.00
CA VAL A 106 -1.99 -4.99 9.01
C VAL A 106 -2.64 -6.17 9.70
N SER A 107 -3.94 -6.07 9.97
CA SER A 107 -4.69 -7.27 10.30
C SER A 107 -4.82 -8.08 9.03
N ASP A 108 -4.01 -9.14 8.93
CA ASP A 108 -4.13 -10.13 7.88
C ASP A 108 -5.31 -11.04 8.19
N PHE A 109 -6.28 -11.07 7.27
CA PHE A 109 -7.40 -11.99 7.24
C PHE A 109 -7.15 -12.95 6.09
N ILE A 110 -6.86 -14.21 6.40
CA ILE A 110 -6.60 -15.24 5.39
C ILE A 110 -7.94 -15.85 5.00
N PHE A 111 -8.34 -15.73 3.74
CA PHE A 111 -9.51 -16.41 3.22
C PHE A 111 -9.09 -17.68 2.49
N GLN A 112 -9.52 -18.83 2.99
CA GLN A 112 -9.19 -20.15 2.46
C GLN A 112 -10.48 -20.98 2.32
N PRO A 113 -11.18 -20.91 1.16
CA PRO A 113 -12.35 -21.73 0.94
C PRO A 113 -11.99 -23.23 0.92
N GLY A 114 -12.78 -24.08 1.58
CA GLY A 114 -12.61 -25.54 1.54
C GLY A 114 -11.61 -26.14 2.54
N GLY A 115 -10.90 -25.33 3.34
CA GLY A 115 -9.91 -25.81 4.32
C GLY A 115 -10.53 -26.46 5.57
N GLY A 116 -10.49 -27.79 5.66
CA GLY A 116 -10.61 -28.51 6.95
C GLY A 116 -9.30 -28.43 7.76
N PRO A 117 -9.34 -28.57 9.11
CA PRO A 117 -8.19 -28.31 10.00
C PRO A 117 -6.96 -29.23 9.72
N PRO A 118 -5.71 -28.78 10.05
CA PRO A 118 -5.40 -27.89 11.16
C PRO A 118 -4.42 -26.75 10.81
N TYR A 119 -4.94 -25.60 10.41
CA TYR A 119 -4.22 -24.34 10.62
C TYR A 119 -4.91 -23.59 11.76
N PRO A 120 -4.50 -23.81 13.03
CA PRO A 120 -5.06 -23.13 14.19
C PRO A 120 -4.56 -21.69 14.34
N SER A 121 -3.99 -21.09 13.29
CA SER A 121 -3.60 -19.68 13.31
C SER A 121 -4.86 -18.81 13.40
N LYS A 122 -4.77 -17.76 14.20
CA LYS A 122 -5.81 -16.72 14.27
C LYS A 122 -5.94 -16.11 12.86
N ASN A 123 -7.18 -15.88 12.43
CA ASN A 123 -7.56 -15.18 11.19
C ASN A 123 -7.58 -16.01 9.89
N VAL A 124 -7.73 -17.33 9.94
CA VAL A 124 -8.07 -18.13 8.74
C VAL A 124 -9.59 -18.34 8.69
N TYR A 125 -10.20 -17.99 7.57
CA TYR A 125 -11.65 -18.03 7.37
C TYR A 125 -12.00 -18.93 6.20
N THR A 126 -12.90 -19.88 6.42
CA THR A 126 -13.49 -20.74 5.38
C THR A 126 -14.79 -20.18 4.82
N ASP A 127 -15.37 -19.19 5.50
CA ASP A 127 -16.61 -18.52 5.16
C ASP A 127 -16.40 -17.00 5.12
N PHE A 128 -16.78 -16.39 4.00
CA PHE A 128 -16.53 -14.97 3.78
C PHE A 128 -17.43 -14.08 4.64
N ALA A 129 -18.64 -14.54 5.02
CA ALA A 129 -19.51 -13.77 5.89
C ALA A 129 -18.88 -13.58 7.28
N THR A 130 -18.27 -14.64 7.81
CA THR A 130 -17.51 -14.61 9.07
C THR A 130 -16.28 -13.72 8.95
N LEU A 131 -15.51 -13.84 7.86
CA LEU A 131 -14.39 -12.94 7.56
C LEU A 131 -14.84 -11.47 7.59
N TYR A 132 -15.94 -11.16 6.91
CA TYR A 132 -16.43 -9.79 6.78
C TYR A 132 -16.89 -9.18 8.10
N VAL A 133 -17.46 -9.98 9.01
CA VAL A 133 -17.80 -9.53 10.37
C VAL A 133 -16.54 -9.12 11.13
N ASP A 134 -15.51 -9.97 11.13
CA ASP A 134 -14.26 -9.69 11.84
C ASP A 134 -13.46 -8.56 11.19
N LEU A 135 -13.48 -8.48 9.86
CA LEU A 135 -12.89 -7.39 9.09
C LEU A 135 -13.52 -6.04 9.50
N ASN A 136 -14.84 -5.98 9.67
CA ASN A 136 -15.54 -4.76 10.10
C ASN A 136 -15.34 -4.46 11.59
N ALA A 137 -15.23 -5.47 12.43
CA ALA A 137 -14.94 -5.30 13.85
C ALA A 137 -13.48 -4.84 14.10
N SER A 138 -12.56 -5.09 13.16
CA SER A 138 -11.17 -4.69 13.30
C SER A 138 -11.00 -3.17 13.31
N THR A 139 -10.28 -2.70 14.32
CA THR A 139 -9.85 -1.31 14.50
C THR A 139 -8.49 -1.02 13.85
N ALA A 140 -7.91 -2.00 13.13
CA ALA A 140 -6.62 -1.82 12.48
C ALA A 140 -6.69 -0.72 11.42
N PRO A 141 -5.68 0.16 11.34
CA PRO A 141 -5.64 1.25 10.37
C PRO A 141 -5.45 0.76 8.94
N LYS A 142 -4.88 -0.45 8.76
CA LYS A 142 -4.70 -1.13 7.48
C LYS A 142 -5.26 -2.54 7.61
N LYS A 143 -6.11 -2.94 6.66
CA LYS A 143 -6.71 -4.28 6.63
C LYS A 143 -6.27 -4.98 5.34
N ARG A 144 -5.86 -6.23 5.44
CA ARG A 144 -5.46 -7.02 4.27
C ARG A 144 -6.17 -8.34 4.28
N ILE A 145 -6.80 -8.68 3.16
CA ILE A 145 -7.31 -10.02 2.92
C ILE A 145 -6.27 -10.74 2.07
N VAL A 146 -5.75 -11.83 2.62
CA VAL A 146 -4.85 -12.74 1.94
C VAL A 146 -5.69 -13.86 1.36
N LEU A 147 -5.74 -13.92 0.03
CA LEU A 147 -6.41 -14.97 -0.71
C LEU A 147 -5.45 -16.16 -0.80
N ASP A 148 -5.72 -17.23 -0.04
CA ASP A 148 -4.86 -18.43 0.01
C ASP A 148 -5.34 -19.47 -1.02
N ASP A 149 -4.38 -19.97 -1.80
CA ASP A 149 -4.61 -20.88 -2.91
C ASP A 149 -4.49 -22.33 -2.46
N SER A 150 -5.62 -23.00 -2.29
CA SER A 150 -5.67 -24.45 -2.28
C SER A 150 -6.48 -24.97 -3.46
N SER A 151 -5.93 -24.85 -4.68
CA SER A 151 -6.33 -25.56 -5.91
C SER A 151 -7.72 -25.30 -6.49
N ASP A 152 -8.63 -24.68 -5.75
CA ASP A 152 -9.98 -24.33 -6.19
C ASP A 152 -10.12 -22.82 -6.36
N PRO A 153 -10.92 -22.35 -7.35
CA PRO A 153 -11.20 -20.93 -7.49
C PRO A 153 -11.84 -20.38 -6.22
N ILE A 154 -11.42 -19.19 -5.81
CA ILE A 154 -11.99 -18.55 -4.63
C ILE A 154 -13.39 -18.04 -5.01
N VAL A 155 -14.42 -18.62 -4.40
CA VAL A 155 -15.81 -18.23 -4.63
C VAL A 155 -16.30 -17.35 -3.49
N PHE A 156 -16.63 -16.10 -3.81
CA PHE A 156 -17.27 -15.19 -2.87
C PHE A 156 -18.78 -15.48 -2.79
N PRO A 157 -19.40 -15.48 -1.59
CA PRO A 157 -20.84 -15.68 -1.47
C PRO A 157 -21.63 -14.50 -2.04
N ALA A 158 -22.91 -14.74 -2.32
CA ALA A 158 -23.86 -13.69 -2.67
C ALA A 158 -23.94 -12.62 -1.56
N GLY A 159 -23.93 -11.34 -1.94
CA GLY A 159 -24.01 -10.24 -0.99
C GLY A 159 -23.28 -8.98 -1.44
N THR A 160 -23.45 -7.90 -0.68
CA THR A 160 -22.73 -6.63 -0.88
C THR A 160 -21.75 -6.41 0.26
N PHE A 161 -20.48 -6.21 -0.06
CA PHE A 161 -19.38 -6.09 0.90
C PHE A 161 -18.63 -4.79 0.66
N ASN A 162 -18.64 -3.87 1.61
CA ASN A 162 -17.87 -2.62 1.52
C ASN A 162 -16.45 -2.88 2.05
N LEU A 163 -15.47 -2.84 1.16
CA LEU A 163 -14.06 -3.15 1.41
C LEU A 163 -13.18 -1.89 1.35
N ALA A 164 -13.74 -0.73 1.71
CA ALA A 164 -12.99 0.52 1.82
C ALA A 164 -11.78 0.37 2.76
N GLY A 165 -10.60 0.75 2.27
CA GLY A 165 -9.34 0.66 3.03
C GLY A 165 -8.79 -0.76 3.19
N VAL A 166 -9.36 -1.74 2.47
CA VAL A 166 -8.89 -3.12 2.44
C VAL A 166 -7.97 -3.32 1.25
N THR A 167 -6.85 -4.03 1.49
CA THR A 167 -5.97 -4.55 0.44
C THR A 167 -6.30 -6.01 0.19
N LEU A 168 -6.63 -6.38 -1.03
CA LEU A 168 -6.69 -7.79 -1.44
C LEU A 168 -5.32 -8.18 -1.98
N THR A 169 -4.72 -9.23 -1.43
CA THR A 169 -3.49 -9.79 -1.97
C THR A 169 -3.70 -11.26 -2.26
N ASN A 170 -3.14 -11.74 -3.36
CA ASN A 170 -2.85 -13.16 -3.46
C ASN A 170 -1.75 -13.47 -2.44
N GLY A 171 -1.97 -14.45 -1.58
CA GLY A 171 -0.92 -14.96 -0.72
C GLY A 171 -0.86 -16.45 -0.80
N LYS A 172 0.15 -16.96 -1.52
CA LYS A 172 0.85 -18.10 -0.97
C LYS A 172 1.70 -17.61 0.17
N VAL A 173 1.43 -18.10 1.37
CA VAL A 173 2.20 -17.80 2.59
C VAL A 173 3.64 -18.33 2.48
N ASP A 174 3.92 -19.22 1.51
CA ASP A 174 5.25 -19.74 1.26
C ASP A 174 6.00 -18.94 0.18
N GLU A 175 6.87 -18.05 0.65
CA GLU A 175 7.82 -17.23 -0.13
C GLU A 175 8.74 -17.99 -1.12
N ASN A 176 8.74 -19.33 -1.09
CA ASN A 176 9.60 -20.19 -1.91
C ASN A 176 8.87 -20.99 -3.00
N SER A 177 7.57 -20.81 -3.17
CA SER A 177 6.80 -21.56 -4.17
C SER A 177 6.81 -20.86 -5.54
N THR A 178 7.43 -21.47 -6.55
CA THR A 178 7.43 -21.02 -7.97
C THR A 178 6.14 -21.39 -8.72
N SER A 179 5.05 -21.66 -8.01
CA SER A 179 3.80 -22.09 -8.65
C SER A 179 3.00 -20.90 -9.19
N ALA A 180 2.18 -21.18 -10.21
CA ALA A 180 1.43 -20.19 -10.96
C ALA A 180 0.57 -19.26 -10.05
N PRO A 181 0.28 -18.01 -10.46
CA PRO A 181 -0.63 -17.12 -9.76
C PRO A 181 -1.98 -17.81 -9.50
N VAL A 182 -2.68 -17.45 -8.40
CA VAL A 182 -4.04 -17.94 -8.08
C VAL A 182 -4.88 -17.85 -9.34
N THR A 183 -5.23 -19.02 -9.88
CA THR A 183 -6.06 -19.11 -11.06
C THR A 183 -7.52 -18.98 -10.66
N GLY A 184 -8.01 -17.75 -10.65
CA GLY A 184 -9.43 -17.45 -10.71
C GLY A 184 -10.07 -17.10 -9.38
N ILE A 185 -10.42 -15.83 -9.23
CA ILE A 185 -11.54 -15.47 -8.37
C ILE A 185 -12.82 -15.64 -9.18
N SER A 186 -13.76 -16.44 -8.66
CA SER A 186 -15.09 -16.60 -9.24
C SER A 186 -16.12 -15.94 -8.34
N TRP A 187 -17.17 -15.40 -8.94
CA TRP A 187 -18.22 -14.65 -8.24
C TRP A 187 -19.58 -15.19 -8.62
N ASN A 188 -20.49 -15.17 -7.65
CA ASN A 188 -21.91 -15.37 -7.93
C ASN A 188 -22.49 -14.10 -8.57
N ALA A 189 -23.54 -14.25 -9.37
CA ALA A 189 -24.30 -13.16 -9.98
C ALA A 189 -24.82 -12.05 -9.05
N THR A 190 -24.73 -12.28 -7.74
CA THR A 190 -25.23 -11.38 -6.71
C THR A 190 -24.13 -10.94 -5.73
N THR A 191 -22.87 -11.17 -6.06
CA THR A 191 -21.72 -10.72 -5.27
C THR A 191 -21.26 -9.35 -5.75
N TYR A 192 -21.19 -8.39 -4.82
CA TYR A 192 -20.71 -7.02 -5.07
C TYR A 192 -19.66 -6.65 -4.02
N MET A 193 -18.42 -6.46 -4.43
CA MET A 193 -17.36 -5.87 -3.61
C MET A 193 -17.27 -4.37 -3.89
N GLN A 194 -17.55 -3.55 -2.89
CA GLN A 194 -17.57 -2.10 -3.02
C GLN A 194 -16.29 -1.47 -2.49
N ASN A 195 -15.80 -0.45 -3.20
CA ASN A 195 -14.73 0.44 -2.73
C ASN A 195 -13.41 -0.26 -2.37
N VAL A 196 -13.05 -1.33 -3.08
CA VAL A 196 -11.74 -1.97 -2.92
C VAL A 196 -10.65 -0.98 -3.31
N SER A 197 -9.79 -0.63 -2.35
CA SER A 197 -8.76 0.40 -2.53
C SER A 197 -7.46 -0.13 -3.15
N ARG A 198 -7.15 -1.41 -2.96
CA ARG A 198 -5.89 -1.98 -3.46
C ARG A 198 -6.01 -3.47 -3.75
N MET A 199 -5.42 -3.89 -4.87
CA MET A 199 -5.27 -5.28 -5.28
C MET A 199 -3.82 -5.54 -5.70
N GLU A 200 -3.24 -6.63 -5.21
CA GLU A 200 -1.82 -6.98 -5.44
C GLU A 200 -1.70 -8.45 -5.87
N ASN A 201 -1.01 -8.69 -6.99
CA ASN A 201 -0.70 -10.02 -7.52
C ASN A 201 -1.94 -10.91 -7.76
N ILE A 202 -3.08 -10.30 -8.06
CA ILE A 202 -4.34 -11.00 -8.32
C ILE A 202 -4.51 -11.23 -9.82
N ALA A 203 -4.67 -12.50 -10.21
CA ALA A 203 -5.19 -12.86 -11.52
C ALA A 203 -6.71 -13.07 -11.42
N VAL A 204 -7.45 -12.16 -12.03
CA VAL A 204 -8.90 -12.26 -12.12
C VAL A 204 -9.23 -12.98 -13.42
N LEU A 205 -9.51 -14.29 -13.31
CA LEU A 205 -10.21 -15.03 -14.36
C LEU A 205 -11.69 -15.02 -14.02
N ALA A 206 -12.45 -14.13 -14.64
CA ALA A 206 -13.90 -14.14 -14.54
C ALA A 206 -14.45 -15.33 -15.34
N THR A 207 -14.54 -16.50 -14.72
CA THR A 207 -15.36 -17.60 -15.23
C THR A 207 -16.79 -17.35 -14.75
N SER A 208 -17.49 -16.43 -15.40
CA SER A 208 -18.91 -16.25 -15.13
C SER A 208 -19.68 -17.43 -15.73
N GLU A 209 -20.51 -18.05 -14.90
CA GLU A 209 -21.80 -18.54 -15.40
C GLU A 209 -22.54 -17.32 -16.01
N PRO A 210 -23.19 -17.44 -17.19
CA PRO A 210 -23.87 -16.32 -17.84
C PRO A 210 -24.75 -15.53 -16.86
N GLY A 211 -24.52 -14.23 -16.75
CA GLY A 211 -25.26 -13.33 -15.84
C GLY A 211 -24.60 -13.09 -14.49
N ALA A 212 -23.32 -13.44 -14.32
CA ALA A 212 -22.57 -13.07 -13.13
C ALA A 212 -22.42 -11.52 -13.07
N GLY A 213 -23.12 -10.86 -12.15
CA GLY A 213 -23.06 -9.41 -11.94
C GLY A 213 -21.66 -8.83 -11.73
N THR A 214 -21.60 -7.49 -11.68
CA THR A 214 -20.34 -6.74 -11.63
C THR A 214 -19.64 -6.89 -10.27
N PRO A 215 -18.46 -7.55 -10.20
CA PRO A 215 -17.85 -7.95 -8.95
C PRO A 215 -17.28 -6.78 -8.16
N PHE A 216 -16.83 -5.71 -8.82
CA PHE A 216 -16.37 -4.50 -8.15
C PHE A 216 -17.26 -3.31 -8.52
N SER A 217 -17.81 -2.62 -7.52
CA SER A 217 -18.61 -1.41 -7.76
C SER A 217 -18.10 -0.22 -6.93
N TYR A 218 -18.11 0.96 -7.53
CA TYR A 218 -17.68 2.20 -6.92
C TYR A 218 -18.81 3.22 -7.05
N THR A 219 -19.34 3.64 -5.91
CA THR A 219 -20.46 4.60 -5.79
C THR A 219 -20.03 5.88 -5.08
N THR A 220 -18.76 5.98 -4.73
CA THR A 220 -18.13 7.15 -4.11
C THR A 220 -16.74 7.35 -4.70
N ASP A 221 -16.19 8.56 -4.54
CA ASP A 221 -14.82 8.87 -4.93
C ASP A 221 -13.84 7.87 -4.31
N THR A 222 -13.10 7.15 -5.16
CA THR A 222 -12.26 6.04 -4.72
C THR A 222 -10.90 6.07 -5.41
N TYR A 223 -9.85 5.78 -4.64
CA TYR A 223 -8.51 5.56 -5.14
C TYR A 223 -8.24 4.05 -5.21
N VAL A 224 -8.01 3.54 -6.42
CA VAL A 224 -7.82 2.11 -6.70
C VAL A 224 -6.39 1.88 -7.18
N VAL A 225 -5.64 1.06 -6.45
CA VAL A 225 -4.28 0.66 -6.81
C VAL A 225 -4.30 -0.80 -7.26
N LEU A 226 -3.85 -1.06 -8.49
CA LEU A 226 -3.70 -2.40 -9.05
C LEU A 226 -2.22 -2.65 -9.32
N GLU A 227 -1.63 -3.63 -8.65
CA GLU A 227 -0.22 -3.97 -8.78
C GLU A 227 -0.07 -5.43 -9.21
N SER A 228 0.58 -5.65 -10.36
CA SER A 228 0.80 -6.97 -10.94
C SER A 228 -0.49 -7.78 -11.12
N CYS A 229 -1.58 -7.10 -11.49
CA CYS A 229 -2.87 -7.73 -11.72
C CYS A 229 -3.04 -8.11 -13.19
N ILE A 230 -3.70 -9.24 -13.43
CA ILE A 230 -4.06 -9.67 -14.79
C ILE A 230 -5.57 -9.90 -14.84
N PHE A 231 -6.23 -9.19 -15.76
CA PHE A 231 -7.65 -9.36 -16.05
C PHE A 231 -7.78 -9.96 -17.45
N GLY A 232 -8.02 -11.27 -17.54
CA GLY A 232 -8.04 -12.01 -18.81
C GLY A 232 -9.20 -13.00 -18.88
N ASN A 233 -9.62 -13.35 -20.11
CA ASN A 233 -10.71 -14.29 -20.39
C ASN A 233 -12.05 -13.96 -19.71
N ILE A 234 -12.36 -12.67 -19.57
CA ILE A 234 -13.72 -12.25 -19.18
C ILE A 234 -14.64 -12.69 -20.32
N GLN A 235 -15.65 -13.50 -20.01
CA GLN A 235 -16.53 -14.07 -21.02
C GLN A 235 -17.21 -12.96 -21.87
N PRO A 236 -17.58 -13.25 -23.12
CA PRO A 236 -18.11 -12.26 -24.05
C PRO A 236 -19.46 -11.63 -23.64
N THR A 237 -20.08 -12.06 -22.55
CA THR A 237 -21.49 -11.77 -22.24
C THR A 237 -21.74 -10.45 -21.51
N GLY A 238 -20.92 -9.42 -21.75
CA GLY A 238 -21.15 -8.08 -21.21
C GLY A 238 -20.82 -7.95 -19.71
N ASP A 239 -20.05 -8.89 -19.17
CA ASP A 239 -19.66 -8.86 -17.77
C ASP A 239 -18.63 -7.76 -17.56
N THR A 240 -18.97 -6.80 -16.70
CA THR A 240 -18.06 -5.73 -16.29
C THR A 240 -17.34 -6.13 -15.02
N VAL A 241 -16.04 -5.91 -14.94
CA VAL A 241 -15.26 -6.17 -13.71
C VAL A 241 -15.41 -5.02 -12.72
N PHE A 242 -15.26 -3.78 -13.19
CA PHE A 242 -15.36 -2.56 -12.39
C PHE A 242 -16.51 -1.69 -12.88
N ALA A 243 -17.56 -1.56 -12.08
CA ALA A 243 -18.66 -0.63 -12.32
C ALA A 243 -18.46 0.66 -11.53
N VAL A 244 -18.43 1.81 -12.20
CA VAL A 244 -18.44 3.14 -11.59
C VAL A 244 -19.81 3.75 -11.82
N SER A 245 -20.37 4.36 -10.78
CA SER A 245 -21.71 4.96 -10.82
C SER A 245 -21.85 6.08 -9.79
N GLY A 246 -22.94 6.85 -9.90
CA GLY A 246 -23.32 7.83 -8.89
C GLY A 246 -22.64 9.20 -9.02
N GLY A 247 -21.99 9.48 -10.15
CA GLY A 247 -21.23 10.72 -10.35
C GLY A 247 -19.89 10.68 -9.61
N SER A 248 -19.30 9.49 -9.50
CA SER A 248 -18.09 9.26 -8.72
C SER A 248 -16.84 9.54 -9.54
N THR A 249 -15.77 9.95 -8.86
CA THR A 249 -14.42 10.02 -9.43
C THR A 249 -13.57 8.85 -8.96
N VAL A 250 -13.13 8.00 -9.89
CA VAL A 250 -12.26 6.86 -9.58
C VAL A 250 -10.87 7.06 -10.17
N TYR A 251 -9.85 6.90 -9.34
CA TYR A 251 -8.45 7.01 -9.71
C TYR A 251 -7.83 5.63 -9.76
N PHE A 252 -7.50 5.14 -10.95
CA PHE A 252 -6.78 3.89 -11.15
C PHE A 252 -5.28 4.15 -11.25
N ARG A 253 -4.51 3.63 -10.30
CA ARG A 253 -3.06 3.51 -10.44
C ARG A 253 -2.73 2.07 -10.79
N LEU A 254 -2.19 1.87 -11.99
CA LEU A 254 -1.79 0.56 -12.51
C LEU A 254 -0.26 0.42 -12.42
N HIS A 255 0.23 -0.68 -11.89
CA HIS A 255 1.65 -1.07 -11.94
C HIS A 255 1.75 -2.49 -12.50
N ASP A 256 2.47 -2.66 -13.61
CA ASP A 256 2.58 -3.94 -14.33
C ASP A 256 1.24 -4.69 -14.48
N THR A 257 0.16 -3.94 -14.74
CA THR A 257 -1.21 -4.44 -14.77
C THR A 257 -1.85 -4.22 -16.13
N ALA A 258 -2.46 -5.26 -16.70
CA ALA A 258 -3.16 -5.17 -17.97
C ALA A 258 -4.69 -5.24 -17.78
N LEU A 259 -5.38 -4.19 -18.23
CA LEU A 259 -6.82 -4.17 -18.46
C LEU A 259 -7.03 -4.38 -19.98
N GLY A 260 -7.73 -5.41 -20.43
CA GLY A 260 -8.28 -5.47 -21.79
C GLY A 260 -7.45 -6.26 -22.81
N MET A 261 -6.86 -7.38 -22.40
CA MET A 261 -6.14 -8.25 -23.35
C MET A 261 -7.09 -9.25 -24.01
N GLY A 262 -7.61 -8.97 -25.20
CA GLY A 262 -7.89 -10.03 -26.19
C GLY A 262 -9.26 -10.12 -26.91
N ALA A 263 -10.30 -9.35 -26.56
CA ALA A 263 -11.64 -9.36 -27.20
C ALA A 263 -12.38 -10.74 -27.24
N PRO A 264 -13.73 -10.83 -27.41
CA PRO A 264 -14.70 -9.76 -27.72
C PRO A 264 -15.79 -9.56 -26.64
N SER A 265 -16.30 -8.34 -26.57
CA SER A 265 -17.66 -7.94 -26.11
C SER A 265 -18.01 -7.70 -24.63
N GLY A 266 -17.04 -7.51 -23.74
CA GLY A 266 -17.33 -6.98 -22.39
C GLY A 266 -16.32 -5.92 -21.94
N PRO A 267 -16.76 -4.74 -21.47
CA PRO A 267 -15.83 -3.76 -20.92
C PRO A 267 -15.29 -4.20 -19.57
N ILE A 268 -14.01 -3.95 -19.29
CA ILE A 268 -13.44 -4.24 -17.98
C ILE A 268 -13.90 -3.19 -16.97
N VAL A 269 -13.93 -1.93 -17.38
CA VAL A 269 -14.42 -0.81 -16.58
C VAL A 269 -15.65 -0.21 -17.28
N GLN A 270 -16.80 -0.21 -16.60
CA GLN A 270 -18.02 0.43 -17.07
C GLN A 270 -18.35 1.63 -16.17
N CYS A 271 -18.57 2.78 -16.78
CA CYS A 271 -19.14 3.96 -16.12
C CYS A 271 -20.63 4.10 -16.46
N SER A 272 -21.38 4.75 -15.57
CA SER A 272 -22.81 4.99 -15.77
C SER A 272 -23.24 6.35 -15.23
N GLY A 273 -23.24 7.36 -16.11
CA GLY A 273 -23.89 8.63 -15.88
C GLY A 273 -22.97 9.83 -16.11
N THR A 274 -22.47 10.39 -15.01
CA THR A 274 -21.55 11.54 -15.02
C THR A 274 -20.26 11.19 -14.28
N ASP A 275 -19.81 9.94 -14.40
CA ASP A 275 -18.65 9.46 -13.66
C ASP A 275 -17.35 9.93 -14.30
N THR A 276 -16.30 10.01 -13.48
CA THR A 276 -14.98 10.46 -13.91
C THR A 276 -13.93 9.41 -13.63
N LEU A 277 -13.20 9.00 -14.66
CA LEU A 277 -12.04 8.11 -14.53
C LEU A 277 -10.73 8.91 -14.65
N ASN A 278 -9.75 8.52 -13.84
CA ASN A 278 -8.38 8.99 -13.92
C ASN A 278 -7.43 7.80 -13.91
N PHE A 279 -6.46 7.76 -14.81
CA PHE A 279 -5.49 6.67 -14.89
C PHE A 279 -4.06 7.17 -14.67
N VAL A 280 -3.27 6.39 -13.93
CA VAL A 280 -1.81 6.51 -13.84
C VAL A 280 -1.22 5.14 -14.14
N LEU A 281 -0.62 4.97 -15.32
CA LEU A 281 -0.09 3.71 -15.79
C LEU A 281 1.43 3.67 -15.56
N ARG A 282 1.92 2.66 -14.84
CA ARG A 282 3.34 2.44 -14.52
C ARG A 282 3.85 1.09 -14.97
N GLY A 283 5.15 1.00 -15.25
CA GLY A 283 5.79 -0.24 -15.68
C GLY A 283 5.20 -0.71 -17.01
N THR A 284 4.87 -1.99 -17.11
CA THR A 284 4.27 -2.63 -18.29
C THR A 284 2.74 -2.56 -18.34
N SER A 285 2.13 -1.64 -17.57
CA SER A 285 0.67 -1.55 -17.49
C SER A 285 0.01 -1.16 -18.81
N ASN A 286 -1.12 -1.79 -19.13
CA ASN A 286 -1.86 -1.53 -20.37
C ASN A 286 -3.36 -1.34 -20.10
N VAL A 287 -3.99 -0.39 -20.78
CA VAL A 287 -5.44 -0.40 -21.02
C VAL A 287 -5.66 -0.70 -22.51
N GLY A 288 -6.00 -1.93 -22.84
CA GLY A 288 -6.22 -2.43 -24.19
C GLY A 288 -7.52 -1.95 -24.83
N GLU A 289 -7.75 -2.38 -26.06
CA GLU A 289 -8.97 -2.08 -26.82
C GLU A 289 -10.22 -2.55 -26.07
N ASP A 290 -11.28 -1.74 -26.11
CA ASP A 290 -12.56 -2.00 -25.45
C ASP A 290 -12.47 -2.32 -23.94
N GLY A 291 -11.35 -1.96 -23.30
CA GLY A 291 -11.19 -2.10 -21.85
C GLY A 291 -12.15 -1.19 -21.07
N LEU A 292 -12.64 -0.12 -21.69
CA LEU A 292 -13.52 0.88 -21.08
C LEU A 292 -14.86 0.97 -21.82
N PHE A 293 -15.93 1.20 -21.05
CA PHE A 293 -17.26 1.55 -21.53
C PHE A 293 -17.81 2.73 -20.75
N GLY A 294 -18.41 3.68 -21.45
CA GLY A 294 -19.01 4.86 -20.85
C GLY A 294 -20.16 5.40 -21.70
N VAL A 295 -21.20 5.88 -21.03
CA VAL A 295 -22.34 6.54 -21.68
C VAL A 295 -22.09 8.03 -21.82
N ALA A 296 -22.99 8.73 -22.52
CA ALA A 296 -22.90 10.18 -22.66
C ALA A 296 -22.94 10.86 -21.28
N GLY A 297 -21.89 11.61 -20.96
CA GLY A 297 -21.71 12.28 -19.67
C GLY A 297 -20.54 11.74 -18.85
N ASP A 298 -20.12 10.50 -19.10
CA ASP A 298 -18.93 9.93 -18.48
C ASP A 298 -17.65 10.51 -19.12
N THR A 299 -16.62 10.69 -18.30
CA THR A 299 -15.35 11.27 -18.76
C THR A 299 -14.16 10.47 -18.27
N VAL A 300 -13.20 10.20 -19.16
CA VAL A 300 -11.83 9.93 -18.72
C VAL A 300 -11.16 11.31 -18.67
N SER A 301 -10.87 11.81 -17.48
CA SER A 301 -10.39 13.19 -17.30
C SER A 301 -8.88 13.31 -17.45
N SER A 302 -8.13 12.26 -17.10
CA SER A 302 -6.70 12.19 -17.34
C SER A 302 -6.20 10.75 -17.50
N ALA A 303 -5.13 10.58 -18.28
CA ALA A 303 -4.32 9.39 -18.25
C ALA A 303 -2.84 9.79 -18.30
N GLU A 304 -2.10 9.45 -17.26
CA GLU A 304 -0.66 9.67 -17.15
C GLU A 304 0.07 8.37 -17.53
N LEU A 305 0.92 8.44 -18.56
CA LEU A 305 1.70 7.31 -19.06
C LEU A 305 3.15 7.43 -18.60
N CYS A 306 3.57 6.54 -17.70
CA CYS A 306 4.98 6.32 -17.38
C CYS A 306 5.64 5.40 -18.43
N PRO A 307 6.98 5.36 -18.53
CA PRO A 307 7.69 4.52 -19.49
C PRO A 307 7.24 3.05 -19.43
N GLY A 308 6.89 2.49 -20.59
CA GLY A 308 6.40 1.10 -20.74
C GLY A 308 4.88 0.93 -20.67
N GLY A 309 4.16 1.94 -20.19
CA GLY A 309 2.71 1.91 -20.11
C GLY A 309 2.05 2.20 -21.45
N THR A 310 0.97 1.51 -21.79
CA THR A 310 0.20 1.73 -23.02
C THR A 310 -1.28 1.96 -22.72
N PHE A 311 -1.94 2.78 -23.53
CA PHE A 311 -3.38 3.00 -23.43
C PHE A 311 -3.94 3.06 -24.84
N SER A 312 -4.86 2.16 -25.16
CA SER A 312 -5.47 2.10 -26.48
C SER A 312 -6.46 3.23 -26.67
N THR A 313 -6.32 3.94 -27.79
CA THR A 313 -7.28 4.95 -28.23
C THR A 313 -8.50 4.35 -28.91
N THR A 314 -8.50 3.06 -29.25
CA THR A 314 -9.61 2.35 -29.90
C THR A 314 -10.60 1.83 -28.85
N GLN A 315 -11.12 2.73 -28.01
CA GLN A 315 -12.22 2.41 -27.09
C GLN A 315 -13.55 2.55 -27.83
N THR A 316 -13.95 1.53 -28.58
CA THR A 316 -15.16 1.61 -29.44
C THR A 316 -16.45 1.75 -28.64
N ASN A 317 -16.39 1.34 -27.38
CA ASN A 317 -17.48 1.38 -26.40
C ASN A 317 -17.51 2.66 -25.54
N TRP A 318 -16.62 3.61 -25.80
CA TRP A 318 -16.56 4.89 -25.08
C TRP A 318 -17.10 6.02 -25.95
N THR A 319 -18.21 6.61 -25.55
CA THR A 319 -18.95 7.57 -26.40
C THR A 319 -18.48 9.02 -26.28
N SER A 320 -17.73 9.37 -25.23
CA SER A 320 -17.20 10.73 -25.03
C SER A 320 -15.78 10.90 -25.59
N VAL A 321 -15.33 12.15 -25.72
CA VAL A 321 -13.98 12.46 -26.19
C VAL A 321 -12.97 11.96 -25.16
N LEU A 322 -12.05 11.09 -25.58
CA LEU A 322 -10.93 10.68 -24.75
C LEU A 322 -10.01 11.88 -24.46
N PRO A 323 -9.42 11.97 -23.25
CA PRO A 323 -8.61 13.11 -22.86
C PRO A 323 -7.34 13.17 -23.69
N VAL A 324 -6.75 14.37 -23.72
CA VAL A 324 -5.37 14.51 -24.20
C VAL A 324 -4.47 13.77 -23.22
N MET A 325 -3.83 12.72 -23.69
CA MET A 325 -2.90 11.91 -22.92
C MET A 325 -1.62 12.71 -22.68
N VAL A 326 -1.18 12.83 -21.43
CA VAL A 326 0.04 13.56 -21.08
C VAL A 326 1.09 12.55 -20.65
N SER A 327 2.20 12.47 -21.39
CA SER A 327 3.39 11.76 -20.91
C SER A 327 4.37 12.76 -20.33
N PRO A 328 4.79 12.61 -19.06
CA PRO A 328 5.87 13.41 -18.49
C PRO A 328 7.24 13.14 -19.13
N ALA A 329 7.40 12.02 -19.84
CA ALA A 329 8.71 11.47 -20.21
C ALA A 329 9.10 11.64 -21.69
N GLY A 330 8.24 12.19 -22.55
CA GLY A 330 8.55 12.44 -23.97
C GLY A 330 8.81 11.20 -24.85
N ASN A 331 8.77 9.98 -24.29
CA ASN A 331 9.09 8.71 -24.94
C ASN A 331 7.90 7.73 -24.88
N VAL A 332 6.72 8.17 -25.25
CA VAL A 332 5.57 7.28 -25.41
C VAL A 332 5.16 7.31 -26.89
N ASP A 333 5.15 6.13 -27.49
CA ASP A 333 4.72 5.93 -28.88
C ASP A 333 3.19 5.98 -28.90
N PHE A 334 2.65 7.04 -29.50
CA PHE A 334 1.20 7.21 -29.62
C PHE A 334 0.76 6.59 -30.94
N ASP A 335 0.10 5.43 -30.88
CA ASP A 335 -0.67 4.94 -32.02
C ASP A 335 -1.99 5.73 -32.12
N ALA A 336 -1.92 6.93 -32.68
CA ALA A 336 -3.09 7.76 -32.95
C ALA A 336 -3.84 7.32 -34.23
N THR A 337 -3.47 6.18 -34.82
CA THR A 337 -4.01 5.72 -36.10
C THR A 337 -5.42 5.15 -35.91
N GLY A 338 -6.40 6.03 -35.71
CA GLY A 338 -7.81 5.62 -35.51
C GLY A 338 -8.69 6.65 -34.80
N MET A 339 -8.16 7.77 -34.29
CA MET A 339 -8.97 8.82 -33.69
C MET A 339 -9.83 9.52 -34.76
N THR A 340 -11.06 9.05 -34.95
CA THR A 340 -12.09 9.84 -35.62
C THR A 340 -12.76 10.72 -34.56
N THR A 341 -12.73 12.03 -34.75
CA THR A 341 -13.52 12.96 -33.94
C THR A 341 -15.00 12.60 -34.13
N ALA A 342 -15.66 12.17 -33.06
CA ALA A 342 -17.12 12.07 -33.05
C ALA A 342 -17.69 13.47 -33.30
N THR A 343 -18.31 13.67 -34.46
CA THR A 343 -19.11 14.84 -34.82
C THR A 343 -20.53 14.71 -34.29
#